data_AF-A0A0P6Y515-F1
#
_entry.id   AF-A0A0P6Y515-F1
#
_cell.length_a   1.000
_cell.length_b   1.000
_cell.length_c   1.000
_cell.angle_alpha   90.00
_cell.angle_beta   90.00
_cell.angle_gamma   90.00
#
_symmetry.space_group_name_H-M   'P 1'
#
loop_
_entity.id
_entity.type
_entity.pdbx_description
1 polymer ?
#
loop_
_entity_poly.entity_id
_entity_poly.type
_entity_poly.pdbx_seq_one_letter_code
_entity_poly.pdbx_strand_id
1 'polypeptide(L)'
;MPANHDDALISTSNQTLEAPEPTAKTRRIRLEFLILGAVGVILISGLLGSWLGYQAGLRDRLVEEENQKAIVAATQYQLGLVDLAAGRYDAARKRFEYVLTLKPDFPGGMDGLAQAMMGLTLQQTPTVTPSPTTQPTPDTRKEEELFAQIQQALLNQDWQLAIDTIEVLRKLNLTYRAVDVDGMYYLALRNLGVKNILEQGLLEVGIYNLTLAERFAPLDVDAQNYRIWARQYLSAASFWGVDWQRVVNYFAQIYPALPNLRDGSGMTATQRFRIASIKYADQLAAQGQYCEAQLHYENALSIAPDPQVQPTLEAVREWCANPPASEAPPTETPTPGSEMTPIPSETLTPTPEDTPTP
;
A
#
# COMPACT_ATOMS: atom_id res chain seq x y z
N MET A 1 43.27 16.15 67.93
CA MET A 1 44.60 15.52 68.13
C MET A 1 44.88 14.59 66.94
N PRO A 2 46.14 14.35 66.58
CA PRO A 2 46.55 14.52 65.17
C PRO A 2 47.06 13.25 64.46
N ALA A 3 47.37 13.44 63.16
CA ALA A 3 48.47 12.86 62.35
C ALA A 3 48.69 11.33 62.35
N ASN A 4 48.65 10.61 61.21
CA ASN A 4 49.45 10.70 59.95
C ASN A 4 50.77 9.89 60.03
N HIS A 5 51.29 9.48 58.85
CA HIS A 5 52.57 8.78 58.59
C HIS A 5 52.61 7.26 58.89
N ASP A 6 53.30 6.40 58.11
CA ASP A 6 54.08 6.63 56.87
C ASP A 6 54.22 5.37 55.97
N ASP A 7 54.72 5.59 54.75
CA ASP A 7 55.11 4.58 53.74
C ASP A 7 56.33 3.71 54.12
N ALA A 8 56.53 2.55 53.46
CA ALA A 8 57.72 2.26 52.61
C ALA A 8 58.01 0.76 52.33
N LEU A 9 57.88 0.39 51.05
CA LEU A 9 58.77 -0.45 50.21
C LEU A 9 59.88 -1.33 50.84
N ILE A 10 59.89 -2.64 50.52
CA ILE A 10 61.11 -3.46 50.30
C ILE A 10 60.92 -4.43 49.12
N SER A 11 61.99 -4.63 48.33
CA SER A 11 62.13 -5.58 47.21
C SER A 11 63.57 -6.15 47.23
N THR A 12 63.96 -7.28 46.63
CA THR A 12 63.37 -8.10 45.55
C THR A 12 63.88 -9.56 45.65
N SER A 13 63.08 -10.58 45.31
CA SER A 13 63.66 -11.89 44.90
C SER A 13 62.73 -12.75 44.02
N ASN A 14 63.25 -13.11 42.84
CA ASN A 14 62.60 -14.04 41.91
C ASN A 14 62.65 -15.49 42.41
N GLN A 15 61.57 -16.24 42.25
CA GLN A 15 61.63 -17.66 41.95
C GLN A 15 60.68 -18.01 40.81
N THR A 16 61.26 -18.36 39.67
CA THR A 16 60.56 -18.92 38.51
C THR A 16 60.11 -20.34 38.85
N LEU A 17 58.81 -20.60 38.82
CA LEU A 17 58.26 -21.95 38.86
C LEU A 17 57.56 -22.27 37.53
N GLU A 18 58.21 -23.16 36.80
CA GLU A 18 57.82 -23.66 35.49
C GLU A 18 56.57 -24.55 35.62
N ALA A 19 55.46 -24.14 34.99
CA ALA A 19 54.19 -24.88 35.04
C ALA A 19 54.10 -25.87 33.86
N PRO A 20 53.62 -27.11 34.08
CA PRO A 20 53.68 -28.16 33.06
C PRO A 20 52.67 -27.97 31.92
N GLU A 21 53.09 -28.32 30.69
CA GLU A 21 52.27 -28.23 29.48
C GLU A 21 51.01 -29.14 29.53
N PRO A 22 49.84 -28.66 29.06
CA PRO A 22 48.66 -29.50 28.91
C PRO A 22 48.74 -30.37 27.65
N THR A 23 48.99 -31.68 27.83
CA THR A 23 49.01 -32.66 26.72
C THR A 23 47.60 -32.92 26.15
N ALA A 24 47.21 -32.12 25.16
CA ALA A 24 45.92 -32.24 24.46
C ALA A 24 45.85 -33.50 23.57
N LYS A 25 45.38 -34.61 24.14
CA LYS A 25 45.21 -35.90 23.45
C LYS A 25 44.01 -35.86 22.49
N THR A 26 44.22 -35.35 21.27
CA THR A 26 43.20 -35.26 20.22
C THR A 26 42.70 -36.64 19.78
N ARG A 27 41.49 -37.02 20.25
CA ARG A 27 40.72 -38.12 19.65
C ARG A 27 40.35 -37.71 18.22
N ARG A 28 41.04 -38.27 17.22
CA ARG A 28 40.63 -38.20 15.81
C ARG A 28 39.34 -39.00 15.61
N ILE A 29 38.19 -38.35 15.85
CA ILE A 29 36.91 -38.83 15.35
C ILE A 29 37.03 -38.84 13.81
N ARG A 30 36.75 -39.97 13.17
CA ARG A 30 36.86 -40.09 11.71
C ARG A 30 35.91 -39.09 11.06
N LEU A 31 36.43 -38.28 10.13
CA LEU A 31 35.70 -37.17 9.49
C LEU A 31 34.36 -37.62 8.88
N GLU A 32 34.31 -38.86 8.38
CA GLU A 32 33.12 -39.55 7.87
C GLU A 32 31.95 -39.55 8.88
N PHE A 33 32.19 -39.82 10.16
CA PHE A 33 31.14 -39.80 11.19
C PHE A 33 30.70 -38.37 11.53
N LEU A 34 31.58 -37.39 11.36
CA LEU A 34 31.28 -35.97 11.59
C LEU A 34 30.41 -35.43 10.43
N ILE A 35 30.72 -35.82 9.19
CA ILE A 35 29.93 -35.52 7.99
C ILE A 35 28.58 -36.25 8.03
N LEU A 36 28.55 -37.55 8.33
CA LEU A 36 27.29 -38.31 8.49
C LEU A 36 26.41 -37.75 9.61
N GLY A 37 27.00 -37.33 10.73
CA GLY A 37 26.29 -36.64 11.80
C GLY A 37 25.71 -35.31 11.35
N ALA A 38 26.48 -34.48 10.64
CA ALA A 38 26.01 -33.19 10.11
C ALA A 38 24.87 -33.37 9.08
N VAL A 39 24.99 -34.30 8.14
CA VAL A 39 23.93 -34.62 7.17
C VAL A 39 22.68 -35.15 7.87
N GLY A 40 22.83 -36.01 8.89
CA GLY A 40 21.72 -36.48 9.72
C GLY A 40 20.98 -35.34 10.42
N VAL A 41 21.71 -34.40 11.03
CA VAL A 41 21.11 -33.20 11.65
C VAL A 41 20.39 -32.33 10.63
N ILE A 42 20.96 -32.12 9.45
CA ILE A 42 20.32 -31.34 8.37
C ILE A 42 19.00 -31.99 7.94
N LEU A 43 18.99 -33.31 7.67
CA LEU A 43 17.78 -34.04 7.27
C LEU A 43 16.70 -34.02 8.36
N ILE A 44 17.07 -34.20 9.62
CA ILE A 44 16.14 -34.12 10.76
C ILE A 44 15.59 -32.70 10.93
N SER A 45 16.43 -31.68 10.75
CA SER A 45 16.00 -30.26 10.83
C SER A 45 15.03 -29.88 9.70
N GLY A 46 15.24 -30.39 8.48
CA GLY A 46 14.33 -30.18 7.35
C GLY A 46 12.96 -30.84 7.55
N LEU A 47 12.93 -32.06 8.12
CA LEU A 47 11.68 -32.74 8.46
C LEU A 47 10.92 -32.05 9.61
N LEU A 48 11.62 -31.62 10.66
CA LEU A 48 11.02 -30.86 11.77
C LEU A 48 10.51 -29.49 11.32
N GLY A 49 11.27 -28.77 10.49
CA GLY A 49 10.86 -27.49 9.90
C GLY A 49 9.62 -27.62 9.02
N SER A 50 9.51 -28.71 8.25
CA SER A 50 8.32 -29.00 7.44
C SER A 50 7.08 -29.24 8.29
N TRP A 51 7.19 -29.98 9.40
CA TRP A 51 6.09 -30.21 10.33
C TRP A 51 5.64 -28.92 11.05
N LEU A 52 6.59 -28.11 11.52
CA LEU A 52 6.31 -26.83 12.16
C LEU A 52 5.68 -25.82 11.18
N GLY A 53 6.18 -25.76 9.94
CA GLY A 53 5.60 -24.92 8.88
C GLY A 53 4.17 -25.33 8.50
N TYR A 54 3.87 -26.63 8.47
CA TYR A 54 2.50 -27.11 8.22
C TYR A 54 1.54 -26.73 9.36
N GLN A 55 1.96 -26.81 10.62
CA GLN A 55 1.15 -26.35 11.75
C GLN A 55 1.01 -24.83 11.81
N ALA A 56 2.03 -24.06 11.39
CA ALA A 56 1.93 -22.61 11.25
C ALA A 56 0.93 -22.21 10.16
N GLY A 57 1.03 -22.78 8.96
CA GLY A 57 0.11 -22.49 7.85
C GLY A 57 -1.35 -22.91 8.11
N LEU A 58 -1.58 -23.89 8.99
CA LEU A 58 -2.94 -24.20 9.49
C LEU A 58 -3.43 -23.16 10.51
N ARG A 59 -2.55 -22.63 11.36
CA ARG A 59 -2.89 -21.54 12.30
C ARG A 59 -3.18 -20.23 11.58
N ASP A 60 -2.40 -19.86 10.57
CA ASP A 60 -2.63 -18.63 9.79
C ASP A 60 -3.98 -18.68 9.07
N ARG A 61 -4.38 -19.86 8.55
CA ARG A 61 -5.72 -20.07 7.97
C ARG A 61 -6.84 -19.98 9.00
N LEU A 62 -6.65 -20.50 10.21
CA LEU A 62 -7.61 -20.36 11.30
C LEU A 62 -7.77 -18.91 11.75
N VAL A 63 -6.67 -18.16 11.87
CA VAL A 63 -6.67 -16.73 12.23
C VAL A 63 -7.32 -15.89 11.13
N GLU A 64 -7.05 -16.19 9.86
CA GLU A 64 -7.69 -15.51 8.73
C GLU A 64 -9.19 -15.82 8.63
N GLU A 65 -9.60 -17.07 8.88
CA GLU A 65 -11.01 -17.45 8.94
C GLU A 65 -11.74 -16.80 10.14
N GLU A 66 -11.10 -16.69 11.30
CA GLU A 66 -11.61 -15.92 12.45
C GLU A 66 -11.70 -14.42 12.17
N ASN A 67 -10.70 -13.84 11.49
CA ASN A 67 -10.74 -12.43 11.06
C ASN A 67 -11.87 -12.17 10.08
N GLN A 68 -12.06 -13.04 9.08
CA GLN A 68 -13.17 -12.93 8.12
C GLN A 68 -14.54 -13.07 8.82
N LYS A 69 -14.69 -14.04 9.74
CA LYS A 69 -15.90 -14.15 10.58
C LYS A 69 -16.12 -12.90 11.44
N ALA A 70 -15.06 -12.32 12.00
CA ALA A 70 -15.14 -11.09 12.79
C ALA A 70 -15.53 -9.87 11.95
N ILE A 71 -15.03 -9.75 10.72
CA ILE A 71 -15.40 -8.69 9.76
C ILE A 71 -16.88 -8.85 9.37
N VAL A 72 -17.32 -10.06 8.97
CA VAL A 72 -18.72 -10.31 8.62
C VAL A 72 -19.64 -10.07 9.81
N ALA A 73 -19.26 -10.52 11.02
CA ALA A 73 -19.99 -10.25 12.26
C ALA A 73 -20.06 -8.74 12.56
N ALA A 74 -18.98 -7.99 12.39
CA ALA A 74 -18.98 -6.54 12.58
C ALA A 74 -19.89 -5.81 11.58
N THR A 75 -19.87 -6.20 10.31
CA THR A 75 -20.76 -5.67 9.27
C THR A 75 -22.23 -5.97 9.59
N GLN A 76 -22.55 -7.21 9.95
CA GLN A 76 -23.93 -7.63 10.26
C GLN A 76 -24.42 -6.99 11.56
N TYR A 77 -23.55 -6.75 12.54
CA TYR A 77 -23.86 -6.02 13.77
C TYR A 77 -24.21 -4.56 13.49
N GLN A 78 -23.40 -3.86 12.67
CA GLN A 78 -23.71 -2.49 12.24
C GLN A 78 -25.05 -2.43 11.50
N LEU A 79 -25.29 -3.34 10.54
CA LEU A 79 -26.56 -3.45 9.82
C LEU A 79 -27.75 -3.76 10.76
N GLY A 80 -27.54 -4.53 11.83
CA GLY A 80 -28.53 -4.79 12.88
C GLY A 80 -28.86 -3.55 13.72
N LEU A 81 -27.85 -2.73 14.06
CA LEU A 81 -28.06 -1.45 14.76
C LEU A 81 -28.88 -0.47 13.93
N VAL A 82 -28.64 -0.42 12.61
CA VAL A 82 -29.44 0.44 11.71
C VAL A 82 -30.88 -0.07 11.58
N ASP A 83 -31.11 -1.39 11.53
CA ASP A 83 -32.47 -1.96 11.58
C ASP A 83 -33.19 -1.62 12.89
N LEU A 84 -32.50 -1.73 14.03
CA LEU A 84 -33.02 -1.44 15.36
C LEU A 84 -33.41 0.03 15.49
N ALA A 85 -32.54 0.95 15.05
CA ALA A 85 -32.82 2.39 15.00
C ALA A 85 -33.99 2.73 14.06
N ALA A 86 -34.17 1.96 12.98
CA ALA A 86 -35.27 2.10 12.04
C ALA A 86 -36.56 1.33 12.44
N GLY A 87 -36.62 0.74 13.64
CA GLY A 87 -37.79 0.00 14.13
C GLY A 87 -38.08 -1.33 13.40
N ARG A 88 -37.14 -1.83 12.58
CA ARG A 88 -37.25 -3.12 11.88
C ARG A 88 -36.79 -4.27 12.77
N TYR A 89 -37.47 -4.43 13.91
CA TYR A 89 -36.99 -5.26 15.01
C TYR A 89 -36.80 -6.74 14.65
N ASP A 90 -37.58 -7.33 13.73
CA ASP A 90 -37.35 -8.73 13.28
C ASP A 90 -36.11 -8.88 12.38
N ALA A 91 -35.81 -7.87 11.56
CA ALA A 91 -34.59 -7.85 10.73
C ALA A 91 -33.35 -7.64 11.62
N ALA A 92 -33.43 -6.71 12.57
CA ALA A 92 -32.41 -6.51 13.60
C ALA A 92 -32.14 -7.80 14.39
N ARG A 93 -33.21 -8.47 14.87
CA ARG A 93 -33.13 -9.75 15.58
C ARG A 93 -32.37 -10.79 14.76
N LYS A 94 -32.76 -11.02 13.49
CA LYS A 94 -32.10 -11.98 12.60
C LYS A 94 -30.63 -11.65 12.35
N ARG A 95 -30.29 -10.37 12.16
CA ARG A 95 -28.90 -9.92 11.98
C ARG A 95 -28.08 -10.16 13.25
N PHE A 96 -28.57 -9.79 14.43
CA PHE A 96 -27.87 -10.04 15.70
C PHE A 96 -27.78 -11.53 16.06
N GLU A 97 -28.80 -12.33 15.77
CA GLU A 97 -28.72 -13.80 15.86
C GLU A 97 -27.58 -14.32 14.97
N TYR A 98 -27.50 -13.89 13.71
CA TYR A 98 -26.44 -14.31 12.80
C TYR A 98 -25.04 -13.87 13.27
N VAL A 99 -24.88 -12.64 13.78
CA VAL A 99 -23.65 -12.16 14.43
C VAL A 99 -23.21 -13.11 15.55
N LEU A 100 -24.13 -13.50 16.42
CA LEU A 100 -23.87 -14.41 17.54
C LEU A 100 -23.61 -15.86 17.10
N THR A 101 -24.11 -16.29 15.93
CA THR A 101 -23.71 -17.59 15.34
C THR A 101 -22.29 -17.59 14.79
N LEU A 102 -21.80 -16.45 14.30
CA LEU A 102 -20.43 -16.31 13.79
C LEU A 102 -19.42 -16.06 14.90
N LYS A 103 -19.80 -15.25 15.90
CA LYS A 103 -18.97 -14.89 17.05
C LYS A 103 -19.84 -14.76 18.32
N PRO A 104 -19.96 -15.81 19.15
CA PRO A 104 -20.81 -15.79 20.34
C PRO A 104 -20.42 -14.77 21.41
N ASP A 105 -19.14 -14.37 21.46
CA ASP A 105 -18.58 -13.35 22.37
C ASP A 105 -18.57 -11.94 21.75
N PHE A 106 -19.28 -11.69 20.65
CA PHE A 106 -19.26 -10.41 19.95
C PHE A 106 -19.73 -9.25 20.87
N PRO A 107 -18.91 -8.22 21.12
CA PRO A 107 -19.25 -7.11 22.01
C PRO A 107 -20.56 -6.40 21.62
N GLY A 108 -21.52 -6.35 22.55
CA GLY A 108 -22.83 -5.75 22.32
C GLY A 108 -23.82 -6.59 21.50
N GLY A 109 -23.42 -7.75 20.96
CA GLY A 109 -24.29 -8.60 20.14
C GLY A 109 -25.54 -9.07 20.90
N MET A 110 -25.37 -9.50 22.15
CA MET A 110 -26.47 -9.88 23.04
C MET A 110 -27.37 -8.69 23.42
N ASP A 111 -26.79 -7.50 23.64
CA ASP A 111 -27.55 -6.30 24.00
C ASP A 111 -28.40 -5.80 22.83
N GLY A 112 -27.85 -5.83 21.60
CA GLY A 112 -28.59 -5.52 20.38
C GLY A 112 -29.73 -6.50 20.14
N LEU A 113 -29.48 -7.81 20.35
CA LEU A 113 -30.52 -8.84 20.25
C LEU A 113 -31.65 -8.62 21.28
N ALA A 114 -31.31 -8.34 22.53
CA ALA A 114 -32.28 -8.07 23.59
C ALA A 114 -33.13 -6.83 23.28
N GLN A 115 -32.52 -5.74 22.79
CA GLN A 115 -33.24 -4.54 22.36
C GLN A 115 -34.16 -4.80 21.16
N ALA A 116 -33.73 -5.60 20.18
CA ALA A 116 -34.57 -6.01 19.07
C ALA A 116 -35.78 -6.85 19.54
N MET A 117 -35.58 -7.79 20.47
CA MET A 117 -36.69 -8.56 21.05
C MET A 117 -37.66 -7.68 21.85
N MET A 118 -37.18 -6.69 22.62
CA MET A 118 -38.05 -5.72 23.31
C MET A 118 -38.86 -4.86 22.32
N GLY A 119 -38.27 -4.45 21.21
CA GLY A 119 -39.00 -3.73 20.17
C GLY A 119 -40.14 -4.56 19.55
N LEU A 120 -39.92 -5.86 19.34
CA LEU A 120 -40.97 -6.78 18.88
C LEU A 120 -42.12 -6.93 19.89
N THR A 121 -41.83 -7.03 21.19
CA THR A 121 -42.90 -7.16 22.21
C THR A 121 -43.71 -5.87 22.37
N LEU A 122 -43.07 -4.70 22.25
CA LEU A 122 -43.76 -3.41 22.27
C LEU A 122 -44.67 -3.23 21.04
N GLN A 123 -44.25 -3.65 19.84
CA GLN A 123 -45.10 -3.67 18.64
C GLN A 123 -46.31 -4.60 18.76
N GLN A 124 -46.26 -5.62 19.61
CA GLN A 124 -47.35 -6.58 19.82
C GLN A 124 -48.32 -6.16 20.95
N THR A 125 -48.10 -5.00 21.59
CA THR A 125 -49.02 -4.48 22.61
C THR A 125 -50.19 -3.75 21.93
N PRO A 126 -51.45 -4.22 22.06
CA PRO A 126 -52.58 -3.65 21.32
C PRO A 126 -53.02 -2.29 21.88
N THR A 127 -52.45 -1.21 21.36
CA THR A 127 -52.95 0.15 21.59
C THR A 127 -54.23 0.36 20.78
N VAL A 128 -55.36 0.48 21.46
CA VAL A 128 -56.67 0.77 20.84
C VAL A 128 -56.61 2.15 20.17
N THR A 129 -56.46 2.15 18.85
CA THR A 129 -56.30 3.34 18.00
C THR A 129 -57.56 3.49 17.15
N PRO A 130 -58.12 4.70 16.95
CA PRO A 130 -59.37 4.89 16.21
C PRO A 130 -59.30 4.39 14.76
N SER A 131 -60.47 4.05 14.21
CA SER A 131 -60.65 3.45 12.89
C SER A 131 -59.84 4.16 11.80
N PRO A 132 -59.07 3.42 10.96
CA PRO A 132 -58.28 4.03 9.91
C PRO A 132 -59.18 4.64 8.83
N THR A 133 -58.98 5.92 8.54
CA THR A 133 -59.40 6.49 7.26
C THR A 133 -58.63 5.77 6.16
N THR A 134 -59.32 5.20 5.17
CA THR A 134 -58.69 4.43 4.09
C THR A 134 -57.95 5.36 3.12
N GLN A 135 -56.74 5.77 3.49
CA GLN A 135 -55.76 6.26 2.55
C GLN A 135 -55.39 5.09 1.61
N PRO A 136 -55.41 5.26 0.28
CA PRO A 136 -55.12 4.16 -0.63
C PRO A 136 -53.69 3.66 -0.42
N THR A 137 -53.52 2.35 -0.31
CA THR A 137 -52.20 1.69 -0.25
C THR A 137 -51.39 2.11 -1.49
N PRO A 138 -50.19 2.69 -1.34
CA PRO A 138 -49.36 3.05 -2.48
C PRO A 138 -49.03 1.81 -3.34
N ASP A 139 -49.13 1.94 -4.66
CA ASP A 139 -48.79 0.87 -5.60
C ASP A 139 -47.27 0.80 -5.81
N THR A 140 -46.57 0.04 -4.96
CA THR A 140 -45.11 -0.08 -4.95
C THR A 140 -44.56 -1.21 -5.84
N ARG A 141 -45.35 -1.73 -6.80
CA ARG A 141 -44.96 -2.91 -7.59
C ARG A 141 -43.70 -2.68 -8.42
N LYS A 142 -43.52 -1.48 -8.96
CA LYS A 142 -42.33 -1.11 -9.75
C LYS A 142 -41.11 -0.99 -8.87
N GLU A 143 -41.26 -0.45 -7.66
CA GLU A 143 -40.19 -0.37 -6.68
C GLU A 143 -39.72 -1.75 -6.22
N GLU A 144 -40.63 -2.71 -6.00
CA GLU A 144 -40.27 -4.09 -5.64
C GLU A 144 -39.61 -4.84 -6.80
N GLU A 145 -40.04 -4.62 -8.05
CA GLU A 145 -39.38 -5.15 -9.26
C GLU A 145 -37.93 -4.65 -9.39
N LEU A 146 -37.72 -3.33 -9.27
CA LEU A 146 -36.39 -2.72 -9.29
C LEU A 146 -35.53 -3.21 -8.11
N PHE A 147 -36.10 -3.35 -6.91
CA PHE A 147 -35.38 -3.85 -5.73
C PHE A 147 -34.92 -5.30 -5.89
N ALA A 148 -35.77 -6.17 -6.45
CA ALA A 148 -35.39 -7.53 -6.80
C ALA A 148 -34.29 -7.56 -7.87
N GLN A 149 -34.34 -6.68 -8.88
CA GLN A 149 -33.30 -6.54 -9.88
C GLN A 149 -31.95 -6.11 -9.27
N ILE A 150 -31.94 -5.15 -8.33
CA ILE A 150 -30.75 -4.72 -7.60
C ILE A 150 -30.14 -5.89 -6.83
N GLN A 151 -30.96 -6.68 -6.12
CA GLN A 151 -30.48 -7.88 -5.41
C GLN A 151 -29.81 -8.88 -6.36
N GLN A 152 -30.41 -9.15 -7.53
CA GLN A 152 -29.82 -10.05 -8.53
C GLN A 152 -28.51 -9.49 -9.12
N ALA A 153 -28.44 -8.19 -9.41
CA ALA A 153 -27.22 -7.54 -9.87
C ALA A 153 -26.07 -7.67 -8.85
N LEU A 154 -26.36 -7.44 -7.55
CA LEU A 154 -25.39 -7.63 -6.47
C LEU A 154 -24.93 -9.09 -6.32
N LEU A 155 -25.83 -10.06 -6.41
CA LEU A 155 -25.49 -11.49 -6.38
C LEU A 155 -24.59 -11.89 -7.56
N ASN A 156 -24.83 -11.31 -8.73
CA ASN A 156 -24.02 -11.50 -9.94
C ASN A 156 -22.73 -10.67 -9.97
N GLN A 157 -22.45 -9.87 -8.92
CA GLN A 157 -21.33 -8.92 -8.86
C GLN A 157 -21.34 -7.87 -9.99
N ASP A 158 -22.51 -7.60 -10.57
CA ASP A 158 -22.73 -6.53 -11.54
C ASP A 158 -23.00 -5.22 -10.81
N TRP A 159 -21.92 -4.64 -10.28
CA TRP A 159 -21.96 -3.43 -9.49
C TRP A 159 -22.48 -2.21 -10.27
N GLN A 160 -22.25 -2.16 -11.59
CA GLN A 160 -22.72 -1.05 -12.42
C GLN A 160 -24.24 -1.15 -12.61
N LEU A 161 -24.76 -2.32 -13.00
CA LEU A 161 -26.20 -2.53 -13.13
C LEU A 161 -26.93 -2.27 -11.80
N ALA A 162 -26.33 -2.67 -10.67
CA ALA A 162 -26.88 -2.37 -9.34
C ALA A 162 -26.98 -0.86 -9.09
N ILE A 163 -25.92 -0.09 -9.37
CA ILE A 163 -25.91 1.38 -9.25
C ILE A 163 -26.97 2.02 -10.14
N ASP A 164 -26.99 1.68 -11.43
CA ASP A 164 -27.92 2.27 -12.40
C ASP A 164 -29.37 2.01 -12.00
N THR A 165 -29.67 0.79 -11.52
CA THR A 165 -31.01 0.41 -11.06
C THR A 165 -31.39 1.08 -9.73
N ILE A 166 -30.43 1.27 -8.81
CA ILE A 166 -30.61 2.05 -7.57
C ILE A 166 -30.95 3.50 -7.89
N GLU A 167 -30.26 4.13 -8.85
CA GLU A 167 -30.53 5.52 -9.24
C GLU A 167 -31.93 5.68 -9.84
N VAL A 168 -32.38 4.73 -10.66
CA VAL A 168 -33.77 4.68 -11.16
C VAL A 168 -34.77 4.52 -10.02
N LEU A 169 -34.53 3.60 -9.07
CA LEU A 169 -35.39 3.39 -7.90
C LEU A 169 -35.50 4.64 -7.03
N ARG A 170 -34.38 5.29 -6.70
CA ARG A 170 -34.35 6.52 -5.89
C ARG A 170 -35.03 7.70 -6.58
N LYS A 171 -34.93 7.78 -7.92
CA LYS A 171 -35.62 8.79 -8.72
C LYS A 171 -37.13 8.57 -8.77
N LEU A 172 -37.57 7.31 -8.74
CA LEU A 172 -38.98 6.95 -8.65
C LEU A 172 -39.53 7.21 -7.24
N ASN A 173 -38.84 6.73 -6.21
CA ASN A 173 -39.29 6.80 -4.82
C ASN A 173 -38.10 6.74 -3.84
N LEU A 174 -37.64 7.92 -3.38
CA LEU A 174 -36.51 8.04 -2.47
C LEU A 174 -36.74 7.42 -1.06
N THR A 175 -38.00 7.24 -0.64
CA THR A 175 -38.32 6.69 0.69
C THR A 175 -38.51 5.18 0.69
N TYR A 176 -38.66 4.56 -0.48
CA TYR A 176 -38.86 3.12 -0.61
C TYR A 176 -37.63 2.34 -0.12
N ARG A 177 -37.80 1.60 0.98
CA ARG A 177 -36.76 0.78 1.64
C ARG A 177 -35.41 1.52 1.78
N ALA A 178 -35.44 2.84 2.02
CA ALA A 178 -34.30 3.74 1.84
C ALA A 178 -32.98 3.22 2.46
N VAL A 179 -33.05 2.68 3.68
CA VAL A 179 -31.87 2.10 4.37
C VAL A 179 -31.29 0.89 3.64
N ASP A 180 -32.12 -0.05 3.18
CA ASP A 180 -31.64 -1.23 2.46
C ASP A 180 -31.03 -0.81 1.12
N VAL A 181 -31.66 0.16 0.43
CA VAL A 181 -31.19 0.72 -0.84
C VAL A 181 -29.86 1.50 -0.67
N ASP A 182 -29.72 2.30 0.39
CA ASP A 182 -28.47 3.01 0.73
C ASP A 182 -27.33 2.02 1.03
N GLY A 183 -27.60 0.95 1.79
CA GLY A 183 -26.63 -0.12 2.07
C GLY A 183 -26.21 -0.90 0.82
N MET A 184 -27.15 -1.18 -0.09
CA MET A 184 -26.88 -1.77 -1.41
C MET A 184 -26.04 -0.83 -2.29
N TYR A 185 -26.29 0.48 -2.23
CA TYR A 185 -25.55 1.47 -3.02
C TYR A 185 -24.11 1.62 -2.52
N TYR A 186 -23.91 1.64 -1.19
CA TYR A 186 -22.58 1.56 -0.58
C TYR A 186 -21.81 0.34 -1.10
N LEU A 187 -22.42 -0.85 -1.02
CA LEU A 187 -21.79 -2.11 -1.44
C LEU A 187 -21.41 -2.09 -2.93
N ALA A 188 -22.29 -1.61 -3.80
CA ALA A 188 -22.03 -1.53 -5.23
C ALA A 188 -20.93 -0.50 -5.56
N LEU A 189 -21.01 0.72 -5.01
CA LEU A 189 -20.02 1.77 -5.22
C LEU A 189 -18.63 1.38 -4.69
N ARG A 190 -18.56 0.76 -3.50
CA ARG A 190 -17.31 0.25 -2.91
C ARG A 190 -16.65 -0.76 -3.83
N ASN A 191 -17.38 -1.79 -4.26
CA ASN A 191 -16.79 -2.86 -5.06
C ASN A 191 -16.52 -2.45 -6.52
N LEU A 192 -17.37 -1.62 -7.14
CA LEU A 192 -17.06 -1.01 -8.44
C LEU A 192 -15.80 -0.13 -8.36
N GLY A 193 -15.66 0.63 -7.27
CA GLY A 193 -14.49 1.47 -7.02
C GLY A 193 -13.19 0.65 -7.01
N VAL A 194 -13.15 -0.43 -6.23
CA VAL A 194 -12.01 -1.35 -6.17
C VAL A 194 -11.77 -2.06 -7.52
N LYS A 195 -12.83 -2.54 -8.19
CA LYS A 195 -12.75 -3.18 -9.51
C LYS A 195 -12.11 -2.26 -10.55
N ASN A 196 -12.51 -0.99 -10.58
CA ASN A 196 -11.97 0.00 -11.49
C ASN A 196 -10.48 0.28 -11.24
N ILE A 197 -10.04 0.31 -9.98
CA ILE A 197 -8.63 0.49 -9.61
C ILE A 197 -7.77 -0.72 -10.00
N LEU A 198 -8.17 -1.93 -9.61
CA LEU A 198 -7.33 -3.12 -9.70
C LEU A 198 -7.42 -3.83 -11.05
N GLU A 199 -8.64 -4.00 -11.58
CA GLU A 199 -8.87 -4.79 -12.79
C GLU A 199 -8.82 -3.93 -14.06
N GLN A 200 -9.39 -2.72 -14.03
CA GLN A 200 -9.57 -1.91 -15.23
C GLN A 200 -8.49 -0.84 -15.44
N GLY A 201 -7.78 -0.44 -14.37
CA GLY A 201 -6.82 0.68 -14.40
C GLY A 201 -7.47 2.07 -14.52
N LEU A 202 -8.77 2.16 -14.23
CA LEU A 202 -9.54 3.41 -14.21
C LEU A 202 -9.46 4.03 -12.81
N LEU A 203 -8.26 4.51 -12.45
CA LEU A 203 -7.92 4.94 -11.09
C LEU A 203 -8.84 6.07 -10.59
N GLU A 204 -9.06 7.09 -11.41
CA GLU A 204 -9.90 8.25 -11.10
C GLU A 204 -11.37 7.87 -10.91
N VAL A 205 -11.91 7.04 -11.80
CA VAL A 205 -13.29 6.52 -11.73
C VAL A 205 -13.45 5.66 -10.48
N GLY A 206 -12.44 4.86 -10.15
CA GLY A 206 -12.40 4.06 -8.93
C GLY A 206 -12.38 4.93 -7.66
N ILE A 207 -11.47 5.90 -7.58
CA ILE A 207 -11.40 6.90 -6.49
C ILE A 207 -12.73 7.65 -6.34
N TYR A 208 -13.38 8.03 -7.44
CA TYR A 208 -14.67 8.70 -7.45
C TYR A 208 -15.76 7.83 -6.83
N ASN A 209 -15.92 6.58 -7.28
CA ASN A 209 -16.92 5.65 -6.72
C ASN A 209 -16.70 5.36 -5.23
N LEU A 210 -15.43 5.19 -4.81
CA LEU A 210 -15.09 5.05 -3.39
C LEU A 210 -15.43 6.32 -2.58
N THR A 211 -15.26 7.50 -3.15
CA THR A 211 -15.61 8.78 -2.51
C THR A 211 -17.14 9.00 -2.46
N LEU A 212 -17.90 8.45 -3.41
CA LEU A 212 -19.38 8.42 -3.32
C LEU A 212 -19.87 7.46 -2.24
N ALA A 213 -19.23 6.30 -2.06
CA ALA A 213 -19.60 5.33 -1.03
C ALA A 213 -19.54 5.93 0.38
N GLU A 214 -18.57 6.81 0.65
CA GLU A 214 -18.41 7.52 1.94
C GLU A 214 -19.62 8.39 2.36
N ARG A 215 -20.55 8.66 1.44
CA ARG A 215 -21.82 9.35 1.76
C ARG A 215 -22.81 8.47 2.52
N PHE A 216 -22.63 7.15 2.50
CA PHE A 216 -23.53 6.18 3.10
C PHE A 216 -22.90 5.49 4.32
N ALA A 217 -21.62 5.11 4.23
CA ALA A 217 -20.85 4.54 5.34
C ALA A 217 -19.34 4.78 5.14
N PRO A 218 -18.52 4.80 6.22
CA PRO A 218 -17.07 4.88 6.09
C PRO A 218 -16.51 3.69 5.29
N LEU A 219 -15.50 3.95 4.44
CA LEU A 219 -14.80 2.89 3.72
C LEU A 219 -14.06 1.95 4.67
N ASP A 220 -14.09 0.66 4.36
CA ASP A 220 -13.21 -0.35 4.94
C ASP A 220 -11.73 -0.09 4.61
N VAL A 221 -10.84 -0.75 5.37
CA VAL A 221 -9.39 -0.54 5.30
C VAL A 221 -8.83 -0.82 3.90
N ASP A 222 -9.31 -1.88 3.22
CA ASP A 222 -8.84 -2.22 1.88
C ASP A 222 -9.23 -1.15 0.86
N ALA A 223 -10.50 -0.74 0.85
CA ALA A 223 -10.98 0.32 -0.02
C ALA A 223 -10.26 1.66 0.23
N GLN A 224 -9.98 2.01 1.49
CA GLN A 224 -9.16 3.18 1.80
C GLN A 224 -7.73 3.05 1.25
N ASN A 225 -7.09 1.90 1.44
CA ASN A 225 -5.73 1.66 0.95
C ASN A 225 -5.66 1.70 -0.58
N TYR A 226 -6.60 1.06 -1.30
CA TYR A 226 -6.68 1.14 -2.77
C TYR A 226 -6.84 2.57 -3.27
N ARG A 227 -7.66 3.39 -2.60
CA ARG A 227 -7.79 4.81 -2.91
C ARG A 227 -6.49 5.59 -2.66
N ILE A 228 -5.75 5.28 -1.60
CA ILE A 228 -4.45 5.90 -1.30
C ILE A 228 -3.42 5.55 -2.37
N TRP A 229 -3.24 4.27 -2.69
CA TRP A 229 -2.30 3.82 -3.72
C TRP A 229 -2.66 4.35 -5.11
N ALA A 230 -3.95 4.40 -5.47
CA ALA A 230 -4.40 5.01 -6.73
C ALA A 230 -4.06 6.51 -6.80
N ARG A 231 -4.27 7.29 -5.72
CA ARG A 231 -3.89 8.71 -5.64
C ARG A 231 -2.37 8.91 -5.70
N GLN A 232 -1.61 8.06 -5.00
CA GLN A 232 -0.14 8.08 -5.06
C GLN A 232 0.38 7.76 -6.46
N TYR A 233 -0.20 6.75 -7.13
CA TYR A 233 0.13 6.39 -8.51
C TYR A 233 -0.08 7.58 -9.46
N LEU A 234 -1.26 8.22 -9.42
CA LEU A 234 -1.57 9.37 -10.29
C LEU A 234 -0.64 10.55 -10.03
N SER A 235 -0.32 10.79 -8.75
CA SER A 235 0.64 11.82 -8.34
C SER A 235 2.05 11.51 -8.87
N ALA A 236 2.51 10.26 -8.76
CA ALA A 236 3.79 9.81 -9.29
C ALA A 236 3.86 9.90 -10.83
N ALA A 237 2.78 9.52 -11.52
CA ALA A 237 2.67 9.61 -12.97
C ALA A 237 2.71 11.06 -13.48
N SER A 238 2.25 12.04 -12.68
CA SER A 238 2.31 13.46 -13.06
C SER A 238 3.73 14.05 -13.19
N PHE A 239 4.73 13.42 -12.56
CA PHE A 239 6.14 13.80 -12.69
C PHE A 239 6.89 13.09 -13.84
N TRP A 240 6.21 12.22 -14.59
CA TRP A 240 6.80 11.42 -15.65
C TRP A 240 7.40 12.29 -16.77
N GLY A 241 8.69 12.09 -17.08
CA GLY A 241 9.40 12.91 -18.06
C GLY A 241 9.83 14.30 -17.57
N VAL A 242 9.50 14.68 -16.32
CA VAL A 242 9.77 16.02 -15.76
C VAL A 242 10.72 15.93 -14.56
N ASP A 243 10.45 15.04 -13.60
CA ASP A 243 11.25 14.86 -12.39
C ASP A 243 11.37 13.37 -12.07
N TRP A 244 12.42 12.73 -12.60
CA TRP A 244 12.63 11.29 -12.44
C TRP A 244 12.88 10.88 -10.99
N GLN A 245 13.51 11.75 -10.18
CA GLN A 245 13.73 11.50 -8.76
C GLN A 245 12.40 11.32 -8.01
N ARG A 246 11.43 12.22 -8.23
CA ARG A 246 10.08 12.08 -7.67
C ARG A 246 9.38 10.83 -8.15
N VAL A 247 9.44 10.52 -9.45
CA VAL A 247 8.81 9.31 -10.01
C VAL A 247 9.35 8.06 -9.30
N VAL A 248 10.68 7.93 -9.17
CA VAL A 248 11.32 6.82 -8.44
C VAL A 248 10.86 6.78 -6.98
N ASN A 249 10.94 7.90 -6.26
CA ASN A 249 10.61 7.98 -4.83
C ASN A 249 9.13 7.66 -4.51
N TYR A 250 8.19 8.05 -5.38
CA TYR A 250 6.79 7.68 -5.19
C TYR A 250 6.51 6.24 -5.59
N PHE A 251 6.99 5.76 -6.75
CA PHE A 251 6.73 4.38 -7.14
C PHE A 251 7.44 3.34 -6.26
N ALA A 252 8.57 3.70 -5.62
CA ALA A 252 9.22 2.90 -4.58
C ALA A 252 8.28 2.52 -3.41
N GLN A 253 7.31 3.38 -3.09
CA GLN A 253 6.33 3.14 -2.02
C GLN A 253 5.13 2.29 -2.49
N ILE A 254 4.90 2.21 -3.81
CA ILE A 254 3.73 1.55 -4.40
C ILE A 254 4.09 0.12 -4.84
N TYR A 255 5.17 -0.05 -5.61
CA TYR A 255 5.47 -1.33 -6.27
C TYR A 255 5.65 -2.52 -5.31
N PRO A 256 6.18 -2.38 -4.07
CA PRO A 256 6.33 -3.54 -3.17
C PRO A 256 4.99 -4.06 -2.65
N ALA A 257 3.98 -3.19 -2.52
CA ALA A 257 2.65 -3.54 -2.07
C ALA A 257 1.74 -3.93 -3.24
N LEU A 258 1.67 -3.08 -4.26
CA LEU A 258 0.78 -3.22 -5.43
C LEU A 258 1.59 -3.16 -6.75
N PRO A 259 2.38 -4.21 -7.07
CA PRO A 259 3.23 -4.22 -8.27
C PRO A 259 2.45 -4.09 -9.59
N ASN A 260 1.22 -4.61 -9.61
CA ASN A 260 0.35 -4.68 -10.79
C ASN A 260 -0.63 -3.49 -10.94
N LEU A 261 -0.63 -2.53 -10.00
CA LEU A 261 -1.46 -1.33 -10.11
C LEU A 261 -1.04 -0.54 -11.35
N ARG A 262 -2.02 -0.10 -12.14
CA ARG A 262 -1.82 0.61 -13.41
C ARG A 262 -2.91 1.65 -13.65
N ASP A 263 -2.61 2.64 -14.46
CA ASP A 263 -3.56 3.61 -15.01
C ASP A 263 -3.99 3.19 -16.44
N GLY A 264 -4.77 4.04 -17.10
CA GLY A 264 -5.16 3.88 -18.51
C GLY A 264 -4.00 3.81 -19.52
N SER A 265 -2.75 4.07 -19.12
CA SER A 265 -1.58 3.80 -19.96
C SER A 265 -1.24 2.31 -20.08
N GLY A 266 -1.77 1.48 -19.18
CA GLY A 266 -1.46 0.06 -19.07
C GLY A 266 -0.11 -0.25 -18.39
N MET A 267 0.75 0.75 -18.16
CA MET A 267 2.01 0.55 -17.44
C MET A 267 1.73 0.22 -15.97
N THR A 268 2.41 -0.79 -15.41
CA THR A 268 2.28 -1.10 -13.97
C THR A 268 3.20 -0.25 -13.11
N ALA A 269 2.92 -0.17 -11.80
CA ALA A 269 3.77 0.49 -10.81
C ALA A 269 5.22 -0.05 -10.84
N THR A 270 5.40 -1.38 -10.98
CA THR A 270 6.71 -2.01 -11.16
C THR A 270 7.40 -1.57 -12.46
N GLN A 271 6.69 -1.51 -13.58
CA GLN A 271 7.24 -1.06 -14.86
C GLN A 271 7.65 0.41 -14.80
N ARG A 272 6.80 1.28 -14.22
CA ARG A 272 7.10 2.69 -14.03
C ARG A 272 8.30 2.90 -13.11
N PHE A 273 8.38 2.21 -11.98
CA PHE A 273 9.55 2.26 -11.08
C PHE A 273 10.85 1.86 -11.80
N ARG A 274 10.84 0.72 -12.52
CA ARG A 274 12.00 0.23 -13.27
C ARG A 274 12.48 1.24 -14.31
N ILE A 275 11.58 1.73 -15.17
CA ILE A 275 11.92 2.66 -16.26
C ILE A 275 12.36 4.01 -15.69
N ALA A 276 11.69 4.52 -14.66
CA ALA A 276 12.10 5.75 -13.99
C ALA A 276 13.46 5.63 -13.30
N SER A 277 13.78 4.46 -12.73
CA SER A 277 15.10 4.22 -12.13
C SER A 277 16.21 4.26 -13.17
N ILE A 278 16.01 3.67 -14.36
CA ILE A 278 16.95 3.81 -15.50
C ILE A 278 17.09 5.28 -15.88
N LYS A 279 15.98 6.01 -16.07
CA LYS A 279 16.01 7.41 -16.50
C LYS A 279 16.60 8.36 -15.47
N TYR A 280 16.43 8.08 -14.19
CA TYR A 280 17.07 8.83 -13.12
C TYR A 280 18.57 8.52 -13.05
N ALA A 281 18.96 7.26 -13.24
CA ALA A 281 20.36 6.86 -13.34
C ALA A 281 21.07 7.52 -14.54
N ASP A 282 20.42 7.58 -15.72
CA ASP A 282 20.92 8.32 -16.90
C ASP A 282 21.19 9.80 -16.54
N GLN A 283 20.24 10.43 -15.85
CA GLN A 283 20.33 11.83 -15.42
C GLN A 283 21.44 12.07 -14.37
N LEU A 284 21.63 11.15 -13.42
CA LEU A 284 22.68 11.22 -12.40
C LEU A 284 24.07 11.00 -13.01
N ALA A 285 24.22 10.04 -13.92
CA ALA A 285 25.48 9.78 -14.62
C ALA A 285 25.90 10.98 -15.49
N ALA A 286 24.95 11.64 -16.16
CA ALA A 286 25.20 12.87 -16.91
C ALA A 286 25.64 14.06 -16.03
N GLN A 287 25.35 14.03 -14.73
CA GLN A 287 25.80 15.02 -13.72
C GLN A 287 27.11 14.59 -13.02
N GLY A 288 27.72 13.48 -13.42
CA GLY A 288 28.91 12.93 -12.75
C GLY A 288 28.64 12.20 -11.44
N GLN A 289 27.37 12.01 -11.04
CA GLN A 289 26.97 11.33 -9.82
C GLN A 289 26.94 9.80 -10.01
N TYR A 290 28.07 9.22 -10.43
CA TYR A 290 28.15 7.83 -10.90
C TYR A 290 27.74 6.79 -9.84
N CYS A 291 28.10 6.99 -8.58
CA CYS A 291 27.75 6.05 -7.50
C CYS A 291 26.24 6.03 -7.17
N GLU A 292 25.56 7.17 -7.25
CA GLU A 292 24.09 7.22 -7.11
C GLU A 292 23.42 6.62 -8.35
N ALA A 293 23.94 6.92 -9.55
CA ALA A 293 23.46 6.33 -10.80
C ALA A 293 23.55 4.79 -10.79
N GLN A 294 24.65 4.23 -10.28
CA GLN A 294 24.85 2.78 -10.15
C GLN A 294 23.70 2.13 -9.36
N LEU A 295 23.35 2.68 -8.20
CA LEU A 295 22.26 2.17 -7.35
C LEU A 295 20.93 2.13 -8.11
N HIS A 296 20.61 3.18 -8.88
CA HIS A 296 19.36 3.24 -9.63
C HIS A 296 19.32 2.30 -10.84
N TYR A 297 20.44 2.06 -11.52
CA TYR A 297 20.54 1.00 -12.53
C TYR A 297 20.37 -0.41 -11.91
N GLU A 298 20.99 -0.66 -10.75
CA GLU A 298 20.87 -1.94 -10.03
C GLU A 298 19.42 -2.21 -9.56
N ASN A 299 18.74 -1.18 -9.05
CA ASN A 299 17.31 -1.25 -8.72
C ASN A 299 16.43 -1.60 -9.93
N ALA A 300 16.77 -1.13 -11.14
CA ALA A 300 16.03 -1.48 -12.34
C ALA A 300 16.30 -2.92 -12.82
N LEU A 301 17.56 -3.35 -12.80
CA LEU A 301 17.98 -4.67 -13.27
C LEU A 301 17.60 -5.81 -12.32
N SER A 302 17.50 -5.54 -11.01
CA SER A 302 16.98 -6.49 -10.02
C SER A 302 15.49 -6.85 -10.23
N ILE A 303 14.73 -5.98 -10.91
CA ILE A 303 13.33 -6.25 -11.28
C ILE A 303 13.25 -7.07 -12.57
N ALA A 304 13.98 -6.66 -13.61
CA ALA A 304 14.09 -7.43 -14.84
C ALA A 304 15.39 -7.08 -15.58
N PRO A 305 16.23 -8.08 -15.93
CA PRO A 305 17.45 -7.88 -16.71
C PRO A 305 17.22 -7.10 -18.00
N ASP A 306 18.21 -6.31 -18.41
CA ASP A 306 18.15 -5.48 -19.60
C ASP A 306 19.51 -5.45 -20.31
N PRO A 307 19.67 -6.19 -21.42
CA PRO A 307 20.93 -6.21 -22.17
C PRO A 307 21.34 -4.85 -22.75
N GLN A 308 20.44 -3.86 -22.81
CA GLN A 308 20.78 -2.51 -23.28
C GLN A 308 21.27 -1.60 -22.15
N VAL A 309 20.85 -1.85 -20.91
CA VAL A 309 21.26 -1.06 -19.73
C VAL A 309 22.50 -1.66 -19.05
N GLN A 310 22.70 -2.97 -19.15
CA GLN A 310 23.78 -3.66 -18.44
C GLN A 310 25.20 -3.15 -18.78
N PRO A 311 25.58 -2.86 -20.05
CA PRO A 311 26.87 -2.25 -20.35
C PRO A 311 27.03 -0.84 -19.74
N THR A 312 25.94 -0.08 -19.64
CA THR A 312 25.92 1.25 -19.03
C THR A 312 26.13 1.17 -17.52
N LEU A 313 25.51 0.20 -16.84
CA LEU A 313 25.79 -0.09 -15.43
C LEU A 313 27.26 -0.45 -15.21
N GLU A 314 27.84 -1.30 -16.07
CA GLU A 314 29.24 -1.72 -15.96
C GLU A 314 30.19 -0.50 -16.10
N ALA A 315 29.96 0.38 -17.07
CA ALA A 315 30.71 1.63 -17.22
C ALA A 315 30.54 2.59 -16.04
N VAL A 316 29.31 2.77 -15.54
CA VAL A 316 29.00 3.66 -14.42
C VAL A 316 29.56 3.14 -13.09
N ARG A 317 29.61 1.81 -12.89
CA ARG A 317 30.30 1.19 -11.76
C ARG A 317 31.81 1.46 -11.80
N GLU A 318 32.43 1.36 -12.99
CA GLU A 318 33.84 1.71 -13.15
C GLU A 318 34.08 3.20 -12.85
N TRP A 319 33.24 4.10 -13.35
CA TRP A 319 33.36 5.55 -13.05
C TRP A 319 33.04 5.91 -11.60
N CYS A 320 32.25 5.11 -10.87
CA CYS A 320 32.08 5.27 -9.42
C CYS A 320 33.35 4.89 -8.66
N ALA A 321 34.03 3.80 -9.05
CA ALA A 321 35.28 3.36 -8.42
C ALA A 321 36.48 4.24 -8.81
N ASN A 322 36.56 4.61 -10.07
CA ASN A 322 37.64 5.37 -10.70
C ASN A 322 37.03 6.53 -11.52
N PRO A 323 36.71 7.68 -10.88
CA PRO A 323 36.11 8.81 -11.57
C PRO A 323 36.97 9.27 -12.77
N PRO A 324 36.37 9.49 -13.96
CA PRO A 324 37.11 10.02 -15.09
C PRO A 324 37.71 11.38 -14.73
N ALA A 325 38.94 11.63 -15.20
CA ALA A 325 39.56 12.92 -15.00
C ALA A 325 38.67 14.01 -15.60
N SER A 326 38.23 14.97 -14.77
CA SER A 326 37.51 16.14 -15.25
C SER A 326 38.35 16.82 -16.32
N GLU A 327 37.77 17.03 -17.51
CA GLU A 327 38.38 17.87 -18.52
C GLU A 327 38.56 19.26 -17.91
N ALA A 328 39.80 19.60 -17.54
CA ALA A 328 40.12 20.94 -17.12
C ALA A 328 39.77 21.90 -18.27
N PRO A 329 39.15 23.07 -17.99
CA PRO A 329 38.95 24.07 -19.03
C PRO A 329 40.30 24.34 -19.70
N PRO A 330 40.36 24.44 -21.04
CA PRO A 330 41.62 24.52 -21.76
C PRO A 330 42.44 25.67 -21.20
N THR A 331 43.58 25.34 -20.58
CA THR A 331 44.53 26.34 -20.08
C THR A 331 44.91 27.21 -21.27
N GLU A 332 44.48 28.47 -21.26
CA GLU A 332 44.86 29.44 -22.28
C GLU A 332 46.39 29.49 -22.34
N THR A 333 46.95 28.91 -23.40
CA THR A 333 48.37 28.97 -23.65
C THR A 333 48.65 30.40 -24.11
N PRO A 334 49.47 31.19 -23.39
CA PRO A 334 49.74 32.56 -23.79
C PRO A 334 50.48 32.56 -25.12
N THR A 335 49.78 32.90 -26.19
CA THR A 335 50.33 33.02 -27.54
C THR A 335 51.47 34.05 -27.54
N PRO A 336 52.71 33.68 -27.89
CA PRO A 336 53.79 34.64 -28.06
C PRO A 336 53.43 35.66 -29.14
N GLY A 337 53.72 36.93 -28.88
CA GLY A 337 53.13 38.05 -29.62
C GLY A 337 53.30 37.97 -31.14
N SER A 338 52.20 38.20 -31.86
CA SER A 338 52.19 38.50 -33.29
C SER A 338 51.87 39.97 -33.51
N GLU A 339 52.62 40.56 -34.43
CA GLU A 339 52.75 41.97 -34.75
C GLU A 339 51.42 42.66 -35.12
N MET A 340 51.17 43.86 -34.58
CA MET A 340 49.97 44.66 -34.92
C MET A 340 50.08 45.24 -36.34
N THR A 341 49.28 44.74 -37.26
CA THR A 341 48.95 45.47 -38.51
C THR A 341 47.66 46.26 -38.30
N PRO A 342 47.60 47.57 -38.57
CA PRO A 342 46.43 48.39 -38.23
C PRO A 342 45.22 48.12 -39.16
N ILE A 343 44.03 48.07 -38.57
CA ILE A 343 42.73 47.94 -39.24
C ILE A 343 42.24 49.33 -39.66
N PRO A 344 41.75 49.54 -40.90
CA PRO A 344 41.15 50.82 -41.29
C PRO A 344 39.79 51.04 -40.62
N SER A 345 39.54 52.29 -40.21
CA SER A 345 38.32 52.70 -39.52
C SER A 345 37.12 52.78 -40.48
N GLU A 346 36.03 52.06 -40.18
CA GLU A 346 34.71 52.32 -40.77
C GLU A 346 33.79 53.05 -39.79
N THR A 347 32.99 53.96 -40.34
CA THR A 347 32.26 55.00 -39.61
C THR A 347 30.92 54.51 -39.07
N LEU A 348 30.70 54.64 -37.77
CA LEU A 348 29.39 54.43 -37.15
C LEU A 348 28.40 55.52 -37.58
N THR A 349 27.24 55.11 -38.11
CA THR A 349 26.10 56.01 -38.36
C THR A 349 25.05 55.76 -37.27
N PRO A 350 24.56 56.79 -36.55
CA PRO A 350 23.67 56.59 -35.40
C PRO A 350 22.22 56.33 -35.82
N THR A 351 21.59 55.35 -35.16
CA THR A 351 20.13 55.12 -35.16
C THR A 351 19.48 56.02 -34.09
N PRO A 352 18.33 56.68 -34.37
CA PRO A 352 17.70 57.59 -33.42
C PRO A 352 17.02 56.88 -32.24
N GLU A 353 16.89 57.64 -31.14
CA GLU A 353 16.44 57.25 -29.81
C GLU A 353 14.93 57.54 -29.63
N ASP A 354 14.14 56.53 -29.25
CA ASP A 354 12.71 56.69 -28.98
C ASP A 354 12.45 57.36 -27.62
N THR A 355 11.61 58.39 -27.62
CA THR A 355 11.31 59.23 -26.44
C THR A 355 10.08 58.71 -25.67
N PRO A 356 10.12 58.61 -24.33
CA PRO A 356 8.95 58.25 -23.53
C PRO A 356 7.94 59.41 -23.42
N THR A 357 6.65 59.08 -23.41
CA THR A 357 5.52 60.01 -23.21
C THR A 357 4.83 59.68 -21.87
N PRO A 358 4.37 60.68 -21.07
CA PRO A 358 3.91 60.48 -19.69
C PRO A 358 2.52 59.85 -19.54
#